data_AF-A0A672UMU1-F1
#
_entry.id   AF-A0A672UMU1-F1
#
_cell.length_a   1.000
_cell.length_b   1.000
_cell.length_c   1.000
_cell.angle_alpha   90.00
_cell.angle_beta   90.00
_cell.angle_gamma   90.00
#
_symmetry.space_group_name_H-M   'P 1'
#
loop_
_entity.id
_entity.type
_entity.pdbx_description
1 polymer ?
#
loop_
_entity_poly.entity_id
_entity_poly.type
_entity_poly.pdbx_seq_one_letter_code
_entity_poly.pdbx_strand_id
1 'polypeptide(L)'
;MNFKNTLFQLTEHREIRNTYGLDSLCHCPLYEEAMHLAEEGKIYSRVLRTEMFECLGDSDFLAKLHCIRQAFQVILSETANRIFLAESGRKILSALIVKARKNPKKFEDVFDEMIYFLEQTDHWDNTEMELAATGVKNLNFYDVVLDFILMDSFEDLENPPISIQNVVNNRWLNSSFKETAVASSCWSVLKQKRQQMKVPDGFFAHFYAICEHISPVLAWGFLGPRNSLYDLCSFFKDQVLFFLKDIFDFEKVRYSTMESLAEDLMQLLIRHTELLMAYLGADSLRHVSACVSGPGHVMTTGLLEAKVQ
;
A
#
# COMPACT_ATOMS: atom_id res chain seq x y z
N MET A 1 -28.01 3.76 -21.67
CA MET A 1 -28.21 2.31 -21.84
C MET A 1 -28.81 1.83 -20.52
N ASN A 2 -30.02 1.30 -20.56
CA ASN A 2 -31.00 1.31 -19.46
C ASN A 2 -30.54 0.62 -18.16
N PHE A 3 -30.89 1.21 -17.01
CA PHE A 3 -30.87 0.66 -15.64
C PHE A 3 -31.27 -0.84 -15.54
N LYS A 4 -32.18 -1.30 -16.41
CA LYS A 4 -32.58 -2.71 -16.51
C LYS A 4 -31.48 -3.63 -17.07
N ASN A 5 -30.63 -3.16 -17.98
CA ASN A 5 -29.59 -3.99 -18.60
C ASN A 5 -28.40 -4.20 -17.67
N THR A 6 -28.03 -3.23 -16.84
CA THR A 6 -26.97 -3.42 -15.82
C THR A 6 -27.46 -4.38 -14.74
N LEU A 7 -28.73 -4.23 -14.31
CA LEU A 7 -29.35 -5.16 -13.35
C LEU A 7 -29.53 -6.57 -13.94
N PHE A 8 -29.83 -6.65 -15.25
CA PHE A 8 -29.98 -7.91 -15.99
C PHE A 8 -28.64 -8.62 -16.22
N GLN A 9 -27.57 -7.88 -16.53
CA GLN A 9 -26.21 -8.42 -16.62
C GLN A 9 -25.68 -8.87 -15.24
N LEU A 10 -26.04 -8.13 -14.18
CA LEU A 10 -25.85 -8.52 -12.78
C LEU A 10 -26.65 -9.77 -12.39
N THR A 11 -27.75 -10.10 -13.08
CA THR A 11 -28.53 -11.32 -12.84
C THR A 11 -28.03 -12.49 -13.68
N GLU A 12 -27.75 -12.31 -14.98
CA GLU A 12 -27.28 -13.38 -15.87
C GLU A 12 -25.86 -13.87 -15.52
N HIS A 13 -24.93 -12.98 -15.18
CA HIS A 13 -23.57 -13.38 -14.78
C HIS A 13 -23.55 -14.06 -13.39
N ARG A 14 -24.66 -13.97 -12.65
CA ARG A 14 -24.85 -14.46 -11.28
C ARG A 14 -25.65 -15.77 -11.22
N GLU A 15 -26.41 -16.11 -12.27
CA GLU A 15 -27.13 -17.39 -12.37
C GLU A 15 -26.19 -18.62 -12.42
N ILE A 16 -24.90 -18.44 -12.74
CA ILE A 16 -23.92 -19.54 -12.78
C ILE A 16 -23.30 -19.83 -11.39
N ARG A 17 -23.50 -18.96 -10.39
CA ARG A 17 -22.98 -19.20 -9.02
C ARG A 17 -24.05 -18.95 -7.95
N ASN A 18 -24.57 -20.07 -7.45
CA ASN A 18 -25.18 -20.23 -6.13
C ASN A 18 -26.59 -19.64 -5.93
N THR A 19 -27.57 -20.44 -6.30
CA THR A 19 -28.89 -20.54 -5.64
C THR A 19 -28.72 -20.92 -4.16
N TYR A 20 -28.71 -19.96 -3.23
CA TYR A 20 -29.24 -20.07 -1.84
C TYR A 20 -29.08 -18.70 -1.15
N GLY A 21 -30.14 -17.87 -1.17
CA GLY A 21 -30.16 -16.57 -0.49
C GLY A 21 -31.03 -15.52 -1.18
N LEU A 22 -32.28 -15.86 -1.50
CA LEU A 22 -33.15 -15.07 -2.39
C LEU A 22 -34.00 -13.99 -1.68
N ASP A 23 -33.60 -13.48 -0.50
CA ASP A 23 -34.46 -12.56 0.28
C ASP A 23 -33.72 -11.43 1.04
N SER A 24 -32.53 -11.04 0.58
CA SER A 24 -31.90 -9.77 1.01
C SER A 24 -31.48 -8.98 -0.23
N LEU A 25 -32.47 -8.42 -0.91
CA LEU A 25 -32.27 -7.23 -1.74
C LEU A 25 -31.88 -6.09 -0.80
N CYS A 26 -30.61 -6.03 -0.41
CA CYS A 26 -30.08 -4.89 0.34
C CYS A 26 -30.16 -3.68 -0.60
N HIS A 27 -31.18 -2.86 -0.40
CA HIS A 27 -31.23 -1.52 -0.97
C HIS A 27 -29.97 -0.80 -0.47
N CYS A 28 -29.10 -0.41 -1.41
CA CYS A 28 -27.85 0.26 -1.12
C CYS A 28 -27.99 1.71 -1.57
N PRO A 29 -28.77 2.56 -0.86
CA PRO A 29 -29.15 3.87 -1.36
C PRO A 29 -27.94 4.76 -1.63
N LEU A 30 -26.88 4.67 -0.81
CA LEU A 30 -25.63 5.39 -1.06
C LEU A 30 -25.02 5.02 -2.43
N TYR A 31 -24.95 3.72 -2.76
CA TYR A 31 -24.44 3.27 -4.05
C TYR A 31 -25.39 3.59 -5.21
N GLU A 32 -26.70 3.47 -5.02
CA GLU A 32 -27.68 3.80 -6.07
C GLU A 32 -27.61 5.28 -6.45
N GLU A 33 -27.48 6.18 -5.47
CA GLU A 33 -27.24 7.60 -5.71
C GLU A 33 -25.90 7.84 -6.43
N ALA A 34 -24.82 7.19 -5.98
CA ALA A 34 -23.52 7.30 -6.61
C ALA A 34 -23.51 6.77 -8.06
N MET A 35 -24.30 5.72 -8.34
CA MET A 35 -24.47 5.19 -9.70
C MET A 35 -25.12 6.21 -10.62
N HIS A 36 -26.16 6.92 -10.17
CA HIS A 36 -26.75 8.00 -10.95
C HIS A 36 -25.73 9.11 -11.26
N LEU A 37 -24.91 9.50 -10.29
CA LEU A 37 -23.84 10.48 -10.50
C LEU A 37 -22.77 9.98 -11.50
N ALA A 38 -22.45 8.68 -11.47
CA ALA A 38 -21.50 8.07 -12.40
C ALA A 38 -22.05 8.05 -13.82
N GLU A 39 -23.31 7.67 -14.01
CA GLU A 39 -24.00 7.67 -15.30
C GLU A 39 -24.13 9.07 -15.91
N GLU A 40 -24.27 10.10 -15.06
CA GLU A 40 -24.26 11.51 -15.46
C GLU A 40 -22.85 12.06 -15.76
N GLY A 41 -21.80 11.26 -15.56
CA GLY A 41 -20.41 11.68 -15.78
C GLY A 41 -19.91 12.69 -14.75
N LYS A 42 -20.51 12.74 -13.57
CA LYS A 42 -20.15 13.69 -12.49
C LYS A 42 -19.01 13.20 -11.61
N ILE A 43 -18.66 11.92 -11.70
CA ILE A 43 -17.58 11.32 -10.92
C ILE A 43 -16.36 11.10 -11.81
N TYR A 44 -15.22 11.61 -11.35
CA TYR A 44 -13.94 11.48 -12.02
C TYR A 44 -12.99 10.59 -11.23
N SER A 45 -12.17 9.82 -11.94
CA SER A 45 -10.95 9.21 -11.42
C SER A 45 -9.76 9.62 -12.28
N ARG A 46 -8.55 9.54 -11.70
CA ARG A 46 -7.30 9.77 -12.44
C ARG A 46 -6.98 8.58 -13.33
N VAL A 47 -7.15 7.37 -12.78
CA VAL A 47 -6.98 6.08 -13.46
C VAL A 47 -8.23 5.24 -13.19
N LEU A 48 -8.71 4.51 -14.21
CA LEU A 48 -9.76 3.52 -14.04
C LEU A 48 -9.12 2.19 -13.64
N ARG A 49 -9.42 1.73 -12.43
CA ARG A 49 -8.89 0.46 -11.89
C ARG A 49 -9.95 -0.64 -11.90
N THR A 50 -10.88 -0.57 -12.85
CA THR A 50 -12.07 -1.41 -12.98
C THR A 50 -11.74 -2.90 -12.94
N GLU A 51 -10.82 -3.36 -13.78
CA GLU A 51 -10.42 -4.78 -13.81
C GLU A 51 -9.66 -5.19 -12.55
N MET A 52 -8.79 -4.31 -12.06
CA MET A 52 -7.92 -4.59 -10.91
C MET A 52 -8.69 -4.77 -9.60
N PHE A 53 -9.77 -4.02 -9.41
CA PHE A 53 -10.67 -4.13 -8.27
C PHE A 53 -11.95 -4.90 -8.59
N GLU A 54 -11.93 -5.67 -9.70
CA GLU A 54 -12.97 -6.65 -10.03
C GLU A 54 -14.38 -6.03 -10.08
N CYS A 55 -14.44 -4.76 -10.51
CA CYS A 55 -15.70 -4.04 -10.69
C CYS A 55 -16.39 -4.48 -11.98
N LEU A 56 -17.71 -4.37 -12.01
CA LEU A 56 -18.54 -4.86 -13.12
C LEU A 56 -18.39 -4.03 -14.40
N GLY A 57 -17.90 -2.81 -14.26
CA GLY A 57 -17.65 -1.86 -15.32
C GLY A 57 -17.24 -0.51 -14.75
N ASP A 58 -16.87 0.43 -15.63
CA ASP A 58 -16.34 1.73 -15.20
C ASP A 58 -17.33 2.52 -14.35
N SER A 59 -18.63 2.45 -14.65
CA SER A 59 -19.67 3.10 -13.83
C SER A 59 -19.77 2.50 -12.43
N ASP A 60 -19.63 1.18 -12.29
CA ASP A 60 -19.61 0.50 -10.97
C ASP A 60 -18.37 0.93 -10.17
N PHE A 61 -17.21 0.95 -10.81
CA PHE A 61 -15.98 1.44 -10.19
C PHE A 61 -16.12 2.90 -9.73
N LEU A 62 -16.61 3.79 -10.58
CA LEU A 62 -16.78 5.20 -10.25
C LEU A 62 -17.80 5.43 -9.13
N ALA A 63 -18.93 4.72 -9.15
CA ALA A 63 -19.93 4.79 -8.09
C ALA A 63 -19.34 4.36 -6.74
N LYS A 64 -18.70 3.18 -6.68
CA LYS A 64 -18.04 2.68 -5.46
C LYS A 64 -16.94 3.63 -4.98
N LEU A 65 -16.12 4.14 -5.89
CA LEU A 65 -15.08 5.12 -5.59
C LEU A 65 -15.65 6.38 -4.93
N HIS A 66 -16.78 6.88 -5.43
CA HIS A 66 -17.44 8.05 -4.84
C HIS A 66 -17.92 7.77 -3.40
N CYS A 67 -18.53 6.61 -3.15
CA CYS A 67 -18.92 6.21 -1.81
C CYS A 67 -17.72 6.04 -0.88
N ILE A 68 -16.64 5.39 -1.35
CA ILE A 68 -15.39 5.20 -0.61
C ILE A 68 -14.76 6.54 -0.21
N ARG A 69 -14.75 7.52 -1.12
CA ARG A 69 -14.26 8.88 -0.83
C ARG A 69 -15.06 9.52 0.32
N GLN A 70 -16.39 9.42 0.29
CA GLN A 70 -17.25 9.94 1.36
C GLN A 70 -16.98 9.21 2.70
N ALA A 71 -16.85 7.89 2.67
CA ALA A 71 -16.51 7.12 3.87
C ALA A 71 -15.15 7.54 4.46
N PHE A 72 -14.12 7.78 3.64
CA PHE A 72 -12.83 8.28 4.14
C PHE A 72 -12.91 9.69 4.73
N GLN A 73 -13.83 10.55 4.28
CA GLN A 73 -14.07 11.84 4.94
C GLN A 73 -14.61 11.64 6.36
N VAL A 74 -15.53 10.69 6.54
CA VAL A 74 -16.04 10.31 7.87
C VAL A 74 -14.91 9.75 8.74
N ILE A 75 -14.15 8.77 8.24
CA ILE A 75 -13.04 8.15 8.97
C ILE A 75 -12.03 9.20 9.44
N LEU A 76 -11.61 10.10 8.54
CA LEU A 76 -10.58 11.10 8.84
C LEU A 76 -11.09 12.28 9.68
N SER A 77 -12.40 12.45 9.85
CA SER A 77 -12.94 13.45 10.77
C SER A 77 -12.55 13.16 12.23
N GLU A 78 -12.36 11.88 12.57
CA GLU A 78 -11.98 11.44 13.91
C GLU A 78 -10.46 11.47 14.12
N THR A 79 -10.03 12.19 15.16
CA THR A 79 -8.60 12.31 15.51
C THR A 79 -7.95 10.95 15.81
N ALA A 80 -8.65 10.04 16.46
CA ALA A 80 -8.13 8.71 16.79
C ALA A 80 -7.77 7.91 15.52
N ASN A 81 -8.60 7.99 14.47
CA ASN A 81 -8.34 7.30 13.21
C ASN A 81 -7.15 7.91 12.47
N ARG A 82 -7.02 9.25 12.46
CA ARG A 82 -5.85 9.92 11.88
C ARG A 82 -4.54 9.48 12.56
N ILE A 83 -4.53 9.44 13.90
CA ILE A 83 -3.38 8.97 14.68
C ILE A 83 -3.07 7.49 14.34
N PHE A 84 -4.09 6.63 14.33
CA PHE A 84 -3.92 5.22 14.00
C PHE A 84 -3.30 5.02 12.60
N LEU A 85 -3.78 5.75 11.59
CA LEU A 85 -3.27 5.68 10.22
C LEU A 85 -1.81 6.14 10.14
N ALA A 86 -1.49 7.29 10.75
CA ALA A 86 -0.13 7.84 10.76
C ALA A 86 0.85 6.89 11.47
N GLU A 87 0.47 6.40 12.66
CA GLU A 87 1.31 5.47 13.42
C GLU A 87 1.50 4.12 12.72
N SER A 88 0.43 3.57 12.14
CA SER A 88 0.49 2.29 11.42
C SER A 88 1.38 2.41 10.19
N GLY A 89 1.21 3.48 9.41
CA GLY A 89 2.06 3.78 8.26
C GLY A 89 3.53 3.90 8.66
N ARG A 90 3.84 4.69 9.70
CA ARG A 90 5.20 4.83 10.24
C ARG A 90 5.79 3.48 10.66
N LYS A 91 5.06 2.69 11.46
CA LYS A 91 5.51 1.38 11.97
C LYS A 91 5.82 0.41 10.82
N ILE A 92 4.93 0.30 9.84
CA ILE A 92 5.08 -0.59 8.68
C ILE A 92 6.33 -0.20 7.87
N LEU A 93 6.46 1.08 7.52
CA LEU A 93 7.58 1.55 6.68
C LEU A 93 8.92 1.49 7.42
N SER A 94 8.96 1.81 8.72
CA SER A 94 10.15 1.59 9.56
C SER A 94 10.56 0.11 9.57
N ALA A 95 9.60 -0.81 9.65
CA ALA A 95 9.88 -2.25 9.66
C ALA A 95 10.51 -2.72 8.34
N LEU A 96 10.08 -2.19 7.19
CA LEU A 96 10.72 -2.47 5.89
C LEU A 96 12.18 -2.00 5.87
N ILE A 97 12.47 -0.81 6.40
CA ILE A 97 13.83 -0.25 6.48
C ILE A 97 14.71 -1.12 7.38
N VAL A 98 14.20 -1.54 8.54
CA VAL A 98 14.89 -2.45 9.46
C VAL A 98 15.15 -3.80 8.80
N LYS A 99 14.18 -4.35 8.07
CA LYS A 99 14.32 -5.61 7.33
C LYS A 99 15.42 -5.52 6.26
N ALA A 100 15.58 -4.35 5.64
CA ALA A 100 16.67 -4.02 4.74
C ALA A 100 18.02 -3.75 5.45
N ARG A 101 18.10 -4.00 6.77
CA ARG A 101 19.30 -3.80 7.60
C ARG A 101 19.78 -2.34 7.64
N LYS A 102 18.84 -1.40 7.55
CA LYS A 102 19.10 0.06 7.62
C LYS A 102 18.50 0.63 8.90
N ASN A 103 19.02 1.77 9.34
CA ASN A 103 18.49 2.49 10.51
C ASN A 103 17.27 3.33 10.09
N PRO A 104 16.08 3.14 10.70
CA PRO A 104 14.87 3.88 10.34
C PRO A 104 14.84 5.32 10.88
N LYS A 105 15.75 5.72 11.77
CA LYS A 105 15.63 7.00 12.50
C LYS A 105 15.46 8.22 11.59
N LYS A 106 16.26 8.34 10.54
CA LYS A 106 16.14 9.47 9.58
C LYS A 106 14.82 9.47 8.82
N PHE A 107 14.32 8.28 8.46
CA PHE A 107 13.00 8.14 7.87
C PHE A 107 11.90 8.58 8.85
N GLU A 108 12.01 8.16 10.11
CA GLU A 108 11.03 8.53 11.13
C GLU A 108 10.99 10.04 11.37
N ASP A 109 12.16 10.70 11.37
CA ASP A 109 12.25 12.15 11.53
C ASP A 109 11.51 12.88 10.38
N VAL A 110 11.78 12.53 9.11
CA VAL A 110 11.10 13.17 7.98
C VAL A 110 9.63 12.75 7.82
N PHE A 111 9.26 11.57 8.34
CA PHE A 111 7.86 11.15 8.39
C PHE A 111 7.09 11.99 9.41
N ASP A 112 7.65 12.19 10.60
CA ASP A 112 7.04 13.03 11.64
C ASP A 112 6.93 14.50 11.16
N GLU A 113 7.93 15.00 10.43
CA GLU A 113 7.85 16.31 9.77
C GLU A 113 6.70 16.40 8.76
N MET A 114 6.48 15.37 7.95
CA MET A 114 5.34 15.33 7.01
C MET A 114 3.99 15.32 7.75
N ILE A 115 3.87 14.54 8.84
CA ILE A 115 2.65 14.52 9.63
C ILE A 115 2.39 15.89 10.26
N TYR A 116 3.43 16.53 10.81
CA TYR A 116 3.33 17.88 11.34
C TYR A 116 2.92 18.91 10.28
N PHE A 117 3.49 18.82 9.07
CA PHE A 117 3.11 19.63 7.92
C PHE A 117 1.63 19.45 7.62
N LEU A 118 1.14 18.22 7.48
CA LEU A 118 -0.27 17.93 7.17
C LEU A 118 -1.28 18.39 8.24
N GLU A 119 -0.84 18.67 9.47
CA GLU A 119 -1.68 19.25 10.52
C GLU A 119 -1.86 20.77 10.40
N GLN A 120 -0.99 21.45 9.63
CA GLN A 120 -1.12 22.87 9.37
C GLN A 120 -2.21 23.15 8.31
N THR A 121 -2.61 24.41 8.17
CA THR A 121 -3.73 24.78 7.29
C THR A 121 -3.37 25.78 6.19
N ASP A 122 -2.27 26.49 6.34
CA ASP A 122 -1.80 27.57 5.48
C ASP A 122 -1.26 27.11 4.13
N HIS A 123 -0.92 25.83 3.99
CA HIS A 123 -0.35 25.25 2.77
C HIS A 123 -1.36 24.47 1.91
N TRP A 124 -2.63 24.29 2.32
CA TRP A 124 -3.57 23.41 1.60
C TRP A 124 -3.85 23.83 0.16
N ASP A 125 -3.94 25.13 -0.14
CA ASP A 125 -4.10 25.63 -1.52
C ASP A 125 -2.92 25.22 -2.41
N ASN A 126 -1.70 25.28 -1.87
CA ASN A 126 -0.50 24.82 -2.56
C ASN A 126 -0.49 23.30 -2.72
N THR A 127 -0.85 22.55 -1.67
CA THR A 127 -0.98 21.09 -1.70
C THR A 127 -1.98 20.65 -2.77
N GLU A 128 -3.14 21.30 -2.85
CA GLU A 128 -4.15 21.02 -3.87
C GLU A 128 -3.61 21.29 -5.28
N MET A 129 -2.98 22.45 -5.49
CA MET A 129 -2.38 22.80 -6.76
C MET A 129 -1.29 21.78 -7.19
N GLU A 130 -0.42 21.38 -6.27
CA GLU A 130 0.64 20.39 -6.53
C GLU A 130 0.06 19.04 -6.95
N LEU A 131 -0.91 18.52 -6.19
CA LEU A 131 -1.57 17.24 -6.45
C LEU A 131 -2.44 17.27 -7.71
N ALA A 132 -3.12 18.38 -7.98
CA ALA A 132 -3.87 18.56 -9.22
C ALA A 132 -2.97 18.49 -10.46
N ALA A 133 -1.73 18.98 -10.37
CA ALA A 133 -0.74 18.88 -11.46
C ALA A 133 -0.30 17.43 -11.76
N THR A 134 -0.50 16.49 -10.84
CA THR A 134 -0.29 15.04 -11.06
C THR A 134 -1.57 14.30 -11.43
N GLY A 135 -2.68 15.03 -11.62
CA GLY A 135 -3.98 14.47 -11.98
C GLY A 135 -4.84 14.05 -10.79
N VAL A 136 -4.39 14.29 -9.55
CA VAL A 136 -5.20 14.06 -8.34
C VAL A 136 -6.17 15.23 -8.19
N LYS A 137 -7.44 15.00 -8.56
CA LYS A 137 -8.47 16.05 -8.58
C LYS A 137 -9.29 16.15 -7.30
N ASN A 138 -9.18 15.17 -6.40
CA ASN A 138 -9.86 15.18 -5.12
C ASN A 138 -8.82 15.00 -4.02
N LEU A 139 -8.76 15.93 -3.08
CA LEU A 139 -7.96 15.76 -1.86
C LEU A 139 -8.67 14.79 -0.91
N ASN A 140 -8.51 13.50 -1.18
CA ASN A 140 -9.05 12.41 -0.39
C ASN A 140 -7.97 11.36 -0.11
N PHE A 141 -8.10 10.65 1.01
CA PHE A 141 -7.18 9.58 1.38
C PHE A 141 -7.02 8.52 0.29
N TYR A 142 -8.13 8.13 -0.35
CA TYR A 142 -8.07 7.18 -1.44
C TYR A 142 -7.24 7.72 -2.60
N ASP A 143 -7.57 8.92 -3.08
CA ASP A 143 -6.94 9.50 -4.27
C ASP A 143 -5.44 9.79 -4.07
N VAL A 144 -5.06 10.28 -2.91
CA VAL A 144 -3.66 10.66 -2.62
C VAL A 144 -2.85 9.46 -2.16
N VAL A 145 -3.28 8.77 -1.10
CA VAL A 145 -2.46 7.74 -0.44
C VAL A 145 -2.59 6.41 -1.15
N LEU A 146 -3.82 5.96 -1.39
CA LEU A 146 -4.04 4.63 -1.95
C LEU A 146 -3.74 4.60 -3.45
N ASP A 147 -4.34 5.48 -4.24
CA ASP A 147 -4.17 5.50 -5.69
C ASP A 147 -2.84 6.15 -6.11
N PHE A 148 -2.66 7.44 -5.85
CA PHE A 148 -1.48 8.16 -6.36
C PHE A 148 -0.16 7.71 -5.72
N ILE A 149 -0.10 7.46 -4.41
CA ILE A 149 1.16 7.07 -3.77
C ILE A 149 1.39 5.56 -3.88
N LEU A 150 0.49 4.73 -3.34
CA LEU A 150 0.74 3.30 -3.23
C LEU A 150 0.61 2.59 -4.57
N MET A 151 -0.50 2.79 -5.30
CA MET A 151 -0.71 2.06 -6.54
C MET A 151 0.27 2.46 -7.63
N ASP A 152 0.51 3.76 -7.87
CA ASP A 152 1.54 4.17 -8.84
C ASP A 152 2.93 3.63 -8.46
N SER A 153 3.27 3.64 -7.17
CA SER A 153 4.56 3.07 -6.73
C SER A 153 4.67 1.59 -7.06
N PHE A 154 3.61 0.80 -6.87
CA PHE A 154 3.63 -0.62 -7.20
C PHE A 154 3.71 -0.88 -8.71
N GLU A 155 3.02 -0.07 -9.52
CA GLU A 155 3.07 -0.16 -10.99
C GLU A 155 4.45 0.22 -11.54
N ASP A 156 5.07 1.28 -11.00
CA ASP A 156 6.44 1.70 -11.32
C ASP A 156 7.46 0.58 -11.00
N LEU A 157 7.24 -0.14 -9.90
CA LEU A 157 8.12 -1.22 -9.44
C LEU A 157 7.96 -2.51 -10.24
N GLU A 158 6.76 -2.78 -10.78
CA GLU A 158 6.53 -3.89 -11.70
C GLU A 158 7.14 -3.64 -13.09
N ASN A 159 7.27 -2.36 -13.47
CA ASN A 159 7.74 -1.94 -14.79
C ASN A 159 9.05 -1.12 -14.71
N PRO A 160 10.14 -1.64 -14.12
CA PRO A 160 11.36 -0.89 -13.92
C PRO A 160 12.05 -0.56 -15.27
N PRO A 161 12.82 0.55 -15.37
CA PRO A 161 13.58 0.88 -16.57
C PRO A 161 14.52 -0.24 -17.02
N ILE A 162 14.71 -0.41 -18.34
CA ILE A 162 15.57 -1.46 -18.93
C ILE A 162 17.00 -1.43 -18.36
N SER A 163 17.53 -0.23 -18.08
CA SER A 163 18.85 -0.05 -17.46
C SER A 163 18.95 -0.74 -16.11
N ILE A 164 17.90 -0.66 -15.29
CA ILE A 164 17.83 -1.33 -13.98
C ILE A 164 17.68 -2.84 -14.15
N GLN A 165 16.80 -3.27 -15.05
CA GLN A 165 16.62 -4.69 -15.34
C GLN A 165 17.95 -5.34 -15.75
N ASN A 166 18.72 -4.68 -16.61
CA ASN A 166 20.03 -5.17 -17.06
C ASN A 166 21.03 -5.33 -15.91
N VAL A 167 21.09 -4.38 -14.98
CA VAL A 167 21.99 -4.45 -13.83
C VAL A 167 21.57 -5.55 -12.86
N VAL A 168 20.28 -5.60 -12.52
CA VAL A 168 19.71 -6.58 -11.58
C VAL A 168 19.86 -8.01 -12.10
N ASN A 169 19.64 -8.23 -13.38
CA ASN A 169 19.74 -9.55 -14.02
C ASN A 169 21.18 -9.97 -14.38
N ASN A 170 22.17 -9.08 -14.25
CA ASN A 170 23.55 -9.40 -14.58
C ASN A 170 24.15 -10.39 -13.57
N ARG A 171 24.46 -11.61 -14.01
CA ARG A 171 24.99 -12.68 -13.14
C ARG A 171 26.42 -12.45 -12.65
N TRP A 172 27.18 -11.56 -13.30
CA TRP A 172 28.56 -11.24 -12.95
C TRP A 172 28.68 -10.18 -11.86
N LEU A 173 27.60 -9.45 -11.58
CA LEU A 173 27.57 -8.42 -10.53
C LEU A 173 27.12 -9.02 -9.20
N ASN A 174 27.82 -8.67 -8.12
CA ASN A 174 27.41 -9.06 -6.77
C ASN A 174 26.18 -8.26 -6.31
N SER A 175 25.45 -8.79 -5.32
CA SER A 175 24.22 -8.18 -4.83
C SER A 175 24.40 -6.77 -4.26
N SER A 176 25.53 -6.49 -3.59
CA SER A 176 25.80 -5.18 -3.01
C SER A 176 25.96 -4.10 -4.09
N PHE A 177 26.63 -4.42 -5.19
CA PHE A 177 26.75 -3.53 -6.34
C PHE A 177 25.39 -3.27 -6.99
N LYS A 178 24.58 -4.32 -7.19
CA LYS A 178 23.23 -4.19 -7.74
C LYS A 178 22.33 -3.32 -6.87
N GLU A 179 22.34 -3.54 -5.56
CA GLU A 179 21.60 -2.72 -4.60
C GLU A 179 22.00 -1.24 -4.70
N THR A 180 23.30 -0.97 -4.77
CA THR A 180 23.82 0.40 -4.90
C THR A 180 23.37 1.06 -6.20
N ALA A 181 23.36 0.32 -7.30
CA ALA A 181 22.91 0.83 -8.60
C ALA A 181 21.39 1.13 -8.61
N VAL A 182 20.59 0.26 -8.01
CA VAL A 182 19.14 0.49 -7.81
C VAL A 182 18.91 1.74 -6.97
N ALA A 183 19.59 1.85 -5.83
CA ALA A 183 19.48 3.01 -4.94
C ALA A 183 19.90 4.33 -5.63
N SER A 184 20.99 4.30 -6.39
CA SER A 184 21.47 5.47 -7.15
C SER A 184 20.46 5.92 -8.21
N SER A 185 19.73 4.97 -8.80
CA SER A 185 18.71 5.26 -9.80
C SER A 185 17.46 5.88 -9.18
N CYS A 186 17.00 5.35 -8.04
CA CYS A 186 15.94 6.00 -7.25
C CYS A 186 16.33 7.44 -6.89
N TRP A 187 17.56 7.66 -6.43
CA TRP A 187 18.07 8.99 -6.12
C TRP A 187 18.08 9.92 -7.33
N SER A 188 18.51 9.44 -8.50
CA SER A 188 18.50 10.24 -9.73
C SER A 188 17.09 10.70 -10.12
N VAL A 189 16.10 9.82 -10.00
CA VAL A 189 14.69 10.14 -10.25
C VAL A 189 14.19 11.18 -9.26
N LEU A 190 14.44 10.99 -7.96
CA LEU A 190 14.03 11.94 -6.93
C LEU A 190 14.69 13.31 -7.11
N LYS A 191 15.98 13.34 -7.46
CA LYS A 191 16.69 14.59 -7.76
C LYS A 191 16.05 15.32 -8.94
N GLN A 192 15.68 14.61 -10.01
CA GLN A 192 14.99 15.21 -11.15
C GLN A 192 13.62 15.74 -10.76
N LYS A 193 12.82 14.97 -10.00
CA LYS A 193 11.50 15.41 -9.51
C LYS A 193 11.62 16.67 -8.65
N ARG A 194 12.61 16.73 -7.74
CA ARG A 194 12.88 17.92 -6.91
C ARG A 194 13.20 19.18 -7.73
N GLN A 195 13.92 19.04 -8.85
CA GLN A 195 14.23 20.18 -9.74
C GLN A 195 13.00 20.75 -10.45
N GLN A 196 11.92 19.96 -10.55
CA GLN A 196 10.67 20.36 -11.20
C GLN A 196 9.62 20.88 -10.21
N MET A 197 9.89 20.83 -8.90
CA MET A 197 8.99 21.34 -7.87
C MET A 197 8.86 22.86 -8.01
N LYS A 198 7.61 23.33 -7.89
CA LYS A 198 7.29 24.76 -7.98
C LYS A 198 7.14 25.41 -6.62
N VAL A 199 6.73 24.63 -5.61
CA VAL A 199 6.51 25.10 -4.25
C VAL A 199 7.69 24.62 -3.39
N PRO A 200 8.58 25.53 -2.96
CA PRO A 200 9.57 25.19 -1.95
C PRO A 200 8.85 24.80 -0.66
N ASP A 201 9.30 23.72 -0.02
CA ASP A 201 8.67 23.22 1.23
C ASP A 201 7.18 22.85 1.10
N GLY A 202 6.74 22.51 -0.11
CA GLY A 202 5.38 22.03 -0.38
C GLY A 202 5.19 20.53 -0.05
N PHE A 203 4.01 20.01 -0.38
CA PHE A 203 3.66 18.60 -0.18
C PHE A 203 4.71 17.67 -0.81
N PHE A 204 5.15 17.96 -2.05
CA PHE A 204 6.14 17.14 -2.72
C PHE A 204 7.54 17.25 -2.11
N ALA A 205 7.88 18.38 -1.49
CA ALA A 205 9.17 18.53 -0.82
C ALA A 205 9.30 17.55 0.37
N HIS A 206 8.27 17.50 1.21
CA HIS A 206 8.15 16.57 2.34
C HIS A 206 7.96 15.12 1.88
N PHE A 207 7.07 14.87 0.91
CA PHE A 207 6.87 13.53 0.37
C PHE A 207 8.15 12.94 -0.24
N TYR A 208 8.92 13.74 -1.00
CA TYR A 208 10.19 13.26 -1.55
C TYR A 208 11.27 13.06 -0.48
N ALA A 209 11.22 13.76 0.66
CA ALA A 209 12.11 13.49 1.79
C ALA A 209 11.84 12.08 2.36
N ILE A 210 10.57 11.68 2.46
CA ILE A 210 10.21 10.30 2.80
C ILE A 210 10.71 9.30 1.74
N CYS A 211 10.45 9.59 0.44
CA CYS A 211 10.84 8.72 -0.66
C CYS A 211 12.36 8.44 -0.72
N GLU A 212 13.20 9.40 -0.33
CA GLU A 212 14.65 9.21 -0.28
C GLU A 212 15.08 8.02 0.58
N HIS A 213 14.29 7.68 1.60
CA HIS A 213 14.56 6.54 2.47
C HIS A 213 13.84 5.27 2.02
N ILE A 214 12.56 5.38 1.66
CA ILE A 214 11.73 4.20 1.42
C ILE A 214 11.84 3.66 0.00
N SER A 215 11.97 4.52 -1.03
CA SER A 215 11.98 4.08 -2.43
C SER A 215 13.16 3.14 -2.75
N PRO A 216 14.41 3.39 -2.29
CA PRO A 216 15.50 2.42 -2.49
C PRO A 216 15.27 1.07 -1.80
N VAL A 217 14.61 1.08 -0.63
CA VAL A 217 14.29 -0.14 0.12
C VAL A 217 13.25 -0.97 -0.62
N LEU A 218 12.16 -0.35 -1.07
CA LEU A 218 11.13 -1.02 -1.85
C LEU A 218 11.68 -1.52 -3.19
N ALA A 219 12.39 -0.66 -3.93
CA ALA A 219 12.98 -1.03 -5.22
C ALA A 219 13.92 -2.23 -5.10
N TRP A 220 14.80 -2.25 -4.10
CA TRP A 220 15.65 -3.40 -3.87
C TRP A 220 14.88 -4.62 -3.34
N GLY A 221 13.86 -4.41 -2.52
CA GLY A 221 13.00 -5.49 -2.03
C GLY A 221 12.27 -6.22 -3.15
N PHE A 222 11.74 -5.51 -4.14
CA PHE A 222 11.02 -6.14 -5.26
C PHE A 222 11.93 -6.65 -6.37
N LEU A 223 12.98 -5.90 -6.72
CA LEU A 223 13.84 -6.23 -7.85
C LEU A 223 15.03 -7.12 -7.46
N GLY A 224 15.41 -7.13 -6.18
CA GLY A 224 16.52 -7.89 -5.66
C GLY A 224 16.30 -9.41 -5.63
N PRO A 225 17.23 -10.17 -5.05
CA PRO A 225 17.08 -11.60 -4.90
C PRO A 225 15.91 -11.94 -3.96
N ARG A 226 15.23 -13.06 -4.21
CA ARG A 226 14.18 -13.58 -3.32
C ARG A 226 14.75 -13.96 -1.95
N ASN A 227 14.56 -13.08 -0.99
CA ASN A 227 14.98 -13.21 0.39
C ASN A 227 13.87 -12.68 1.31
N SER A 228 14.12 -12.67 2.62
CA SER A 228 13.10 -12.21 3.57
C SER A 228 12.68 -10.72 3.43
N LEU A 229 13.48 -9.87 2.77
CA LEU A 229 13.05 -8.51 2.44
C LEU A 229 12.07 -8.53 1.25
N TYR A 230 12.37 -9.32 0.21
CA TYR A 230 11.44 -9.56 -0.90
C TYR A 230 10.10 -10.09 -0.38
N ASP A 231 10.13 -11.12 0.47
CA ASP A 231 8.90 -11.74 1.00
C ASP A 231 8.06 -10.72 1.79
N LEU A 232 8.71 -9.86 2.58
CA LEU A 232 8.02 -8.81 3.33
C LEU A 232 7.45 -7.72 2.40
N CYS A 233 8.20 -7.26 1.39
CA CYS A 233 7.72 -6.28 0.43
C CYS A 233 6.53 -6.83 -0.38
N SER A 234 6.61 -8.08 -0.84
CA SER A 234 5.50 -8.77 -1.51
C SER A 234 4.28 -8.87 -0.59
N PHE A 235 4.46 -9.30 0.65
CA PHE A 235 3.34 -9.39 1.59
C PHE A 235 2.71 -8.02 1.90
N PHE A 236 3.51 -6.97 2.06
CA PHE A 236 3.01 -5.60 2.21
C PHE A 236 2.14 -5.17 1.01
N LYS A 237 2.66 -5.36 -0.21
CA LYS A 237 1.91 -5.06 -1.44
C LYS A 237 0.61 -5.85 -1.50
N ASP A 238 0.65 -7.15 -1.23
CA ASP A 238 -0.53 -8.01 -1.26
C ASP A 238 -1.57 -7.55 -0.25
N GLN A 239 -1.19 -7.16 0.97
CA GLN A 239 -2.13 -6.63 1.96
C GLN A 239 -2.81 -5.33 1.49
N VAL A 240 -2.06 -4.42 0.84
CA VAL A 240 -2.65 -3.21 0.27
C VAL A 240 -3.62 -3.54 -0.86
N LEU A 241 -3.24 -4.45 -1.76
CA LEU A 241 -4.11 -4.86 -2.87
C LEU A 241 -5.36 -5.59 -2.39
N PHE A 242 -5.25 -6.46 -1.39
CA PHE A 242 -6.40 -7.14 -0.79
C PHE A 242 -7.32 -6.16 -0.08
N PHE A 243 -6.78 -5.20 0.67
CA PHE A 243 -7.59 -4.14 1.26
C PHE A 243 -8.36 -3.37 0.18
N LEU A 244 -7.68 -2.97 -0.90
CA LEU A 244 -8.31 -2.27 -2.01
C LEU A 244 -9.40 -3.10 -2.69
N LYS A 245 -9.19 -4.40 -2.90
CA LYS A 245 -10.24 -5.28 -3.44
C LYS A 245 -11.42 -5.40 -2.48
N ASP A 246 -11.16 -5.61 -1.20
CA ASP A 246 -12.19 -5.80 -0.19
C ASP A 246 -13.08 -4.56 -0.06
N ILE A 247 -12.53 -3.33 -0.12
CA ILE A 247 -13.38 -2.12 -0.04
C ILE A 247 -14.25 -1.89 -1.27
N PHE A 248 -13.97 -2.52 -2.42
CA PHE A 248 -14.82 -2.46 -3.63
C PHE A 248 -15.80 -3.65 -3.74
N ASP A 249 -15.80 -4.57 -2.77
CA ASP A 249 -16.60 -5.79 -2.79
C ASP A 249 -17.87 -5.66 -1.91
N PHE A 250 -19.04 -5.83 -2.53
CA PHE A 250 -20.34 -5.80 -1.84
C PHE A 250 -20.51 -6.93 -0.81
N GLU A 251 -19.76 -8.03 -0.91
CA GLU A 251 -19.78 -9.10 0.09
C GLU A 251 -18.97 -8.75 1.35
N LYS A 252 -18.12 -7.71 1.28
CA LYS A 252 -17.21 -7.29 2.35
C LYS A 252 -17.64 -6.01 3.03
N VAL A 253 -18.27 -5.10 2.30
CA VAL A 253 -18.63 -3.77 2.82
C VAL A 253 -20.06 -3.37 2.47
N ARG A 254 -20.69 -2.61 3.36
CA ARG A 254 -22.07 -2.16 3.23
C ARG A 254 -22.14 -0.77 2.61
N TYR A 255 -22.52 -0.72 1.34
CA TYR A 255 -22.82 0.52 0.62
C TYR A 255 -24.24 1.07 0.91
N SER A 256 -24.75 0.87 2.13
CA SER A 256 -26.07 1.34 2.54
C SER A 256 -26.05 2.81 2.98
N THR A 257 -25.14 3.18 3.88
CA THR A 257 -24.93 4.55 4.35
C THR A 257 -23.44 4.86 4.47
N MET A 258 -23.09 6.15 4.53
CA MET A 258 -21.69 6.58 4.67
C MET A 258 -21.06 6.04 5.96
N GLU A 259 -21.82 5.99 7.05
CA GLU A 259 -21.36 5.54 8.36
C GLU A 259 -21.10 4.03 8.38
N SER A 260 -22.01 3.23 7.79
CA SER A 260 -21.82 1.79 7.69
C SER A 260 -20.60 1.46 6.82
N LEU A 261 -20.43 2.16 5.70
CA LEU A 261 -19.27 1.99 4.83
C LEU A 261 -17.97 2.42 5.54
N ALA A 262 -17.98 3.54 6.25
CA ALA A 262 -16.83 4.02 7.02
C ALA A 262 -16.41 3.03 8.12
N GLU A 263 -17.37 2.46 8.84
CA GLU A 263 -17.12 1.41 9.83
C GLU A 263 -16.45 0.18 9.20
N ASP A 264 -17.02 -0.33 8.10
CA ASP A 264 -16.50 -1.52 7.43
C ASP A 264 -15.10 -1.29 6.83
N LEU A 265 -14.86 -0.12 6.21
CA LEU A 265 -13.55 0.29 5.70
C LEU A 265 -12.51 0.36 6.82
N MET A 266 -12.86 0.95 7.96
CA MET A 266 -11.94 1.06 9.09
C MET A 266 -11.61 -0.31 9.69
N GLN A 267 -12.60 -1.21 9.81
CA GLN A 267 -12.39 -2.58 10.27
C GLN A 267 -11.48 -3.36 9.33
N LEU A 268 -11.66 -3.24 8.01
CA LEU A 268 -10.78 -3.86 7.03
C LEU A 268 -9.36 -3.30 7.14
N LEU A 269 -9.21 -1.98 7.28
CA LEU A 269 -7.91 -1.32 7.40
C LEU A 269 -7.15 -1.79 8.65
N ILE A 270 -7.84 -1.89 9.80
CA ILE A 270 -7.29 -2.46 11.03
C ILE A 270 -6.86 -3.90 10.81
N ARG A 271 -7.74 -4.74 10.25
CA ARG A 271 -7.46 -6.17 10.00
C ARG A 271 -6.21 -6.37 9.12
N HIS A 272 -6.09 -5.65 8.01
CA HIS A 272 -4.92 -5.77 7.13
C HIS A 272 -3.65 -5.25 7.79
N THR A 273 -3.75 -4.20 8.60
CA THR A 273 -2.64 -3.71 9.41
C THR A 273 -2.18 -4.76 10.41
N GLU A 274 -3.11 -5.40 11.13
CA GLU A 274 -2.81 -6.46 12.10
C GLU A 274 -2.16 -7.68 11.45
N LEU A 275 -2.65 -8.10 10.28
CA LEU A 275 -2.04 -9.20 9.52
C LEU A 275 -0.58 -8.88 9.15
N LEU A 276 -0.32 -7.64 8.72
CA LEU A 276 1.03 -7.17 8.40
C LEU A 276 1.93 -7.14 9.65
N MET A 277 1.43 -6.62 10.76
CA MET A 277 2.16 -6.58 12.03
C MET A 277 2.44 -7.98 12.59
N ALA A 278 1.49 -8.92 12.45
CA ALA A 278 1.67 -10.31 12.86
C ALA A 278 2.77 -11.00 12.04
N TYR A 279 2.82 -10.75 10.73
CA TYR A 279 3.89 -11.26 9.87
C TYR A 279 5.27 -10.75 10.30
N LEU A 280 5.38 -9.44 10.60
CA LEU A 280 6.60 -8.82 11.13
C LEU A 280 7.05 -9.44 12.46
N GLY A 281 6.11 -9.73 13.36
CA GLY A 281 6.39 -10.38 14.64
C GLY A 281 6.86 -11.84 14.48
N ALA A 282 6.20 -12.61 13.62
CA ALA A 282 6.55 -14.01 13.36
C ALA A 282 7.94 -14.16 12.73
N ASP A 283 8.32 -13.25 11.84
CA ASP A 283 9.64 -13.25 11.21
C ASP A 283 10.77 -12.93 12.20
N SER A 284 10.49 -12.07 13.18
CA SER A 284 11.45 -11.75 14.26
C SER A 284 11.76 -13.00 15.10
N LEU A 285 10.75 -13.81 15.41
CA LEU A 285 10.92 -15.05 16.18
C LEU A 285 11.71 -16.13 15.41
N ARG A 286 11.51 -16.25 14.09
CA ARG A 286 12.27 -17.19 13.24
C ARG A 286 13.75 -16.86 13.19
N HIS A 287 14.09 -15.57 13.14
CA HIS A 287 15.50 -15.13 13.13
C HIS A 287 16.20 -15.40 14.47
N VAL A 288 15.49 -15.27 15.60
CA VAL A 288 16.02 -15.62 16.93
C VAL A 288 16.29 -17.12 17.04
N SER A 289 15.36 -17.97 16.62
CA SER A 289 15.53 -19.44 16.67
C SER A 289 16.65 -19.95 15.77
N ALA A 290 16.89 -19.32 14.63
CA ALA A 290 18.02 -19.63 13.75
C ALA A 290 19.39 -19.29 14.39
N CYS A 291 19.47 -18.23 15.20
CA CYS A 291 20.70 -17.85 15.90
C CYS A 291 21.03 -18.79 17.09
N VAL A 292 20.03 -19.44 17.68
CA VAL A 292 20.21 -20.42 18.78
C VAL A 292 20.65 -21.80 18.25
N SER A 293 20.50 -22.04 16.95
CA SER A 293 20.76 -23.33 16.28
C SER A 293 22.15 -23.38 15.61
N GLY A 294 23.22 -23.00 16.31
CA GLY A 294 24.60 -23.23 15.86
C GLY A 294 25.11 -24.62 16.27
N PRO A 295 25.89 -25.35 15.44
CA PRO A 295 26.29 -26.72 15.78
C PRO A 295 27.28 -26.70 16.94
N GLY A 296 26.84 -27.17 18.10
CA GLY A 296 27.70 -27.48 19.23
C GLY A 296 28.67 -28.60 18.84
N HIS A 297 29.94 -28.23 18.65
CA HIS A 297 31.04 -29.17 18.53
C HIS A 297 31.16 -29.94 19.86
N VAL A 298 30.67 -31.18 19.90
CA VAL A 298 31.00 -32.12 20.96
C VAL A 298 32.43 -32.60 20.69
N MET A 299 33.40 -32.01 21.39
CA MET A 299 34.75 -32.58 21.51
C MET A 299 34.68 -33.78 22.45
N THR A 300 34.78 -34.98 21.90
CA THR A 300 35.04 -36.20 22.66
C THR A 300 36.51 -36.20 23.07
N THR A 301 36.81 -35.76 24.30
CA THR A 301 38.15 -35.89 24.90
C THR A 301 38.40 -37.35 25.24
N GLY A 302 39.30 -38.00 24.51
CA GLY A 302 39.88 -39.27 24.92
C GLY A 302 40.80 -39.07 26.11
N LEU A 303 40.60 -39.86 27.17
CA LEU A 303 41.58 -40.02 28.24
C LEU A 303 42.11 -41.46 28.20
N LEU A 304 43.36 -41.58 27.76
CA LEU A 304 44.23 -42.73 27.98
C LEU A 304 44.88 -42.55 29.35
N GLU A 305 44.66 -43.48 30.27
CA GLU A 305 45.62 -43.77 31.34
C GLU A 305 45.78 -45.29 31.48
N ALA A 306 46.99 -45.75 31.15
CA ALA A 306 47.60 -46.99 31.60
C ALA A 306 47.94 -46.84 33.11
N LYS A 307 48.18 -47.86 33.96
CA LYS A 307 48.97 -49.10 33.81
C LYS A 307 49.01 -49.80 35.20
N VAL A 308 49.54 -51.04 35.23
CA VAL A 308 50.10 -51.81 36.39
C VAL A 308 49.01 -52.58 37.17
N GLN A 309 49.03 -53.91 37.34
CA GLN A 309 50.08 -54.94 37.34
C GLN A 309 49.49 -56.30 36.91
#